data_AF-A0A671XAE7-F1
#
_entry.id   AF-A0A671XAE7-F1
#
_cell.length_a   1.000
_cell.length_b   1.000
_cell.length_c   1.000
_cell.angle_alpha   90.00
_cell.angle_beta   90.00
_cell.angle_gamma   90.00
#
_symmetry.space_group_name_H-M   'P 1'
#
loop_
_entity.id
_entity.type
_entity.pdbx_description
1 polymer ?
#
loop_
_entity_poly.entity_id
_entity_poly.type
_entity_poly.pdbx_seq_one_letter_code
_entity_poly.pdbx_strand_id
1 'polypeptide(L)'
;MEPSSPEEAELASFRTPATCPQSAAVAAGNHSTENSLSVDFHLQQPSPPFRGGTLDRYFPSESTSPLSQIFVPSLSQISCAENKTFRPSQSLPDMLLKSSFEEFTPDITVDEDDESYRFLCSCPGLYQCSVTGLVFHMEGEGDVVYRIVSWDRRLLAQHHKKPAGPLFDIKCLQQSVCRLHLPHCEIPSTAGCQFLSVAHLNDESIEFIPPHKITETHVIINISGFSAFGNVKDEDSPPEPVRALVLLFYRPPDDPDLESQLNVLMLPNNIVLSDVRRTRKKHVGDELYIPPDCKLLPGQEYTLSTCPKDDSVLVQPTTAEFYCDNYDNCFTSFEVNLEKILKHIKLFLRDTNKHSVWERRVPLPSAGPKKSCRKSALNLPSKKNLLKIRSRFIKGISEPSLKSLVDKLLEKKVLNDSEKELAHEMPNRGDKARFVIDTVRNKSEAARSVMIEFLCEVDPFLCEHLGLIVT
;
A
#
# COMPACT_ATOMS: atom_id res chain seq x y z
N MET A 1 21.93 64.57 41.91
CA MET A 1 21.98 63.15 41.51
C MET A 1 22.20 63.14 40.03
N GLU A 2 23.26 62.44 39.67
CA GLU A 2 24.13 62.62 38.51
C GLU A 2 23.54 62.27 37.14
N PRO A 3 24.22 62.69 36.06
CA PRO A 3 23.62 63.07 34.79
C PRO A 3 24.09 62.24 33.58
N SER A 4 23.68 62.70 32.39
CA SER A 4 24.47 62.82 31.15
C SER A 4 24.90 61.57 30.36
N SER A 5 24.26 61.41 29.20
CA SER A 5 24.80 61.59 27.82
C SER A 5 26.02 60.75 27.31
N PRO A 6 26.12 60.52 25.97
CA PRO A 6 26.94 59.50 25.30
C PRO A 6 28.18 60.07 24.57
N GLU A 7 29.05 59.20 24.02
CA GLU A 7 30.00 59.41 22.89
C GLU A 7 30.69 58.06 22.58
N GLU A 8 30.58 57.49 21.38
CA GLU A 8 31.38 57.70 20.14
C GLU A 8 32.82 57.13 20.11
N ALA A 9 33.06 56.32 19.04
CA ALA A 9 34.26 56.25 18.20
C ALA A 9 35.56 55.60 18.76
N GLU A 10 36.49 54.98 18.01
CA GLU A 10 36.73 54.81 16.58
C GLU A 10 37.79 53.68 16.34
N LEU A 11 37.83 53.17 15.10
CA LEU A 11 38.92 52.53 14.31
C LEU A 11 40.24 52.01 14.93
N ALA A 12 40.70 50.83 14.44
CA ALA A 12 41.91 50.70 13.59
C ALA A 12 42.22 49.24 13.15
N SER A 13 42.78 49.13 11.94
CA SER A 13 43.03 47.92 11.14
C SER A 13 44.50 47.43 11.09
N PHE A 14 44.68 46.25 10.46
CA PHE A 14 45.87 45.67 9.79
C PHE A 14 46.86 44.80 10.60
N ARG A 15 46.96 43.51 10.22
CA ARG A 15 48.09 42.91 9.45
C ARG A 15 47.97 41.37 9.34
N THR A 16 48.03 40.84 8.12
CA THR A 16 48.47 39.48 7.73
C THR A 16 50.01 39.43 7.65
N PRO A 17 50.71 38.30 7.32
CA PRO A 17 50.31 36.91 7.02
C PRO A 17 51.18 35.83 7.74
N ALA A 18 50.90 34.52 7.52
CA ALA A 18 51.83 33.58 6.85
C ALA A 18 51.66 32.08 7.24
N THR A 19 51.77 31.25 6.20
CA THR A 19 52.39 29.90 6.10
C THR A 19 51.72 28.64 6.68
N CYS A 20 51.34 27.75 5.75
CA CYS A 20 51.40 26.29 5.89
C CYS A 20 52.85 25.80 6.11
N PRO A 21 53.01 24.57 6.58
CA PRO A 21 53.71 23.59 5.74
C PRO A 21 53.01 22.23 5.62
N GLN A 22 53.29 21.60 4.48
CA GLN A 22 53.00 20.23 4.08
C GLN A 22 54.00 19.22 4.69
N SER A 23 53.74 17.93 4.38
CA SER A 23 54.63 16.75 4.37
C SER A 23 54.42 15.78 5.55
N ALA A 24 54.52 14.46 5.42
CA ALA A 24 55.01 13.63 4.33
C ALA A 24 54.39 12.22 4.42
N ALA A 25 54.30 11.54 3.28
CA ALA A 25 54.20 10.09 3.19
C ALA A 25 55.54 9.42 3.60
N VAL A 26 55.50 8.14 3.97
CA VAL A 26 56.38 7.05 3.46
C VAL A 26 56.01 5.70 4.12
N ALA A 27 56.30 4.65 3.35
CA ALA A 27 55.79 3.30 3.31
C ALA A 27 56.35 2.25 4.31
N ALA A 28 55.63 1.12 4.31
CA ALA A 28 56.08 -0.29 4.34
C ALA A 28 56.79 -0.91 5.56
N GLY A 29 56.31 -2.10 5.94
CA GLY A 29 57.00 -3.08 6.78
C GLY A 29 56.18 -4.36 6.97
N ASN A 30 56.58 -5.44 6.29
CA ASN A 30 56.03 -6.80 6.32
C ASN A 30 56.51 -7.62 7.54
N HIS A 31 55.88 -8.81 7.69
CA HIS A 31 56.28 -10.05 8.42
C HIS A 31 55.89 -10.13 9.91
N SER A 32 55.40 -11.24 10.47
CA SER A 32 55.16 -12.63 10.00
C SER A 32 54.42 -13.42 11.10
N THR A 33 53.68 -14.49 10.69
CA THR A 33 53.44 -15.81 11.37
C THR A 33 52.82 -15.83 12.78
N GLU A 34 51.98 -16.77 13.24
CA GLU A 34 51.39 -18.04 12.80
C GLU A 34 50.35 -18.37 13.91
N ASN A 35 49.16 -18.87 13.56
CA ASN A 35 48.63 -20.09 14.17
C ASN A 35 47.29 -20.47 13.54
N SER A 36 47.35 -21.62 12.88
CA SER A 36 46.25 -22.47 12.47
C SER A 36 45.45 -22.96 13.67
N LEU A 37 44.14 -23.07 13.50
CA LEU A 37 43.32 -24.13 14.08
C LEU A 37 42.03 -24.23 13.24
N SER A 38 42.03 -25.20 12.34
CA SER A 38 40.85 -25.68 11.63
C SER A 38 39.91 -26.36 12.62
N VAL A 39 38.61 -26.06 12.54
CA VAL A 39 37.56 -26.92 13.13
C VAL A 39 36.49 -27.12 12.07
N ASP A 40 36.52 -28.31 11.47
CA ASP A 40 35.44 -28.87 10.68
C ASP A 40 34.19 -29.05 11.55
N PHE A 41 33.05 -28.51 11.11
CA PHE A 41 31.74 -28.98 11.57
C PHE A 41 30.97 -29.56 10.39
N HIS A 42 30.94 -30.89 10.39
CA HIS A 42 30.11 -31.75 9.57
C HIS A 42 28.71 -31.79 10.20
N LEU A 43 27.68 -31.28 9.53
CA LEU A 43 26.29 -31.57 9.90
C LEU A 43 25.44 -31.82 8.64
N GLN A 44 24.87 -33.02 8.64
CA GLN A 44 24.08 -33.69 7.61
C GLN A 44 22.81 -32.94 7.21
N GLN A 45 22.54 -32.92 5.90
CA GLN A 45 21.22 -32.72 5.34
C GLN A 45 20.40 -34.02 5.39
N PRO A 46 19.10 -34.00 5.69
CA PRO A 46 18.21 -35.14 5.46
C PRO A 46 17.54 -35.06 4.08
N SER A 47 17.70 -36.13 3.29
CA SER A 47 16.96 -36.38 2.04
C SER A 47 15.60 -37.05 2.33
N PRO A 48 14.55 -36.81 1.53
CA PRO A 48 13.30 -37.58 1.64
C PRO A 48 13.38 -38.92 0.87
N PRO A 49 12.57 -39.93 1.23
CA PRO A 49 12.74 -41.28 0.73
C PRO A 49 12.07 -41.50 -0.63
N PHE A 50 12.82 -42.12 -1.54
CA PHE A 50 12.29 -42.83 -2.70
C PHE A 50 11.58 -44.12 -2.23
N ARG A 51 10.37 -44.37 -2.74
CA ARG A 51 9.77 -45.71 -2.80
C ARG A 51 9.59 -46.07 -4.28
N GLY A 52 10.32 -47.08 -4.71
CA GLY A 52 10.26 -47.63 -6.05
C GLY A 52 8.99 -48.44 -6.30
N GLY A 53 8.57 -48.44 -7.56
CA GLY A 53 7.57 -49.33 -8.13
C GLY A 53 7.82 -49.43 -9.63
N THR A 54 8.56 -50.45 -10.02
CA THR A 54 8.88 -50.84 -11.41
C THR A 54 7.64 -51.46 -12.08
N LEU A 55 7.28 -51.04 -13.30
CA LEU A 55 6.86 -51.98 -14.36
C LEU A 55 6.85 -51.33 -15.77
N ASP A 56 7.67 -51.92 -16.63
CA ASP A 56 7.54 -52.15 -18.08
C ASP A 56 7.22 -51.03 -19.10
N ARG A 57 8.31 -50.67 -19.80
CA ARG A 57 8.50 -50.66 -21.26
C ARG A 57 7.24 -50.85 -22.12
N TYR A 58 6.94 -49.88 -22.98
CA TYR A 58 6.67 -50.10 -24.41
C TYR A 58 6.84 -48.77 -25.18
N PHE A 59 7.90 -48.69 -25.99
CA PHE A 59 7.94 -47.80 -27.17
C PHE A 59 7.26 -48.51 -28.34
N PRO A 60 6.73 -47.75 -29.30
CA PRO A 60 7.25 -47.95 -30.66
C PRO A 60 7.65 -46.66 -31.37
N SER A 61 8.56 -46.91 -32.30
CA SER A 61 9.39 -46.05 -33.13
C SER A 61 8.69 -45.34 -34.30
N GLU A 62 9.36 -44.27 -34.71
CA GLU A 62 9.45 -43.61 -36.03
C GLU A 62 8.82 -44.28 -37.27
N SER A 63 8.25 -43.42 -38.13
CA SER A 63 8.40 -43.54 -39.59
C SER A 63 8.30 -42.18 -40.27
N THR A 64 9.17 -41.99 -41.25
CA THR A 64 9.60 -40.79 -41.97
C THR A 64 8.79 -40.48 -43.24
N SER A 65 8.58 -39.16 -43.51
CA SER A 65 8.66 -38.42 -44.80
C SER A 65 7.75 -38.81 -46.01
N PRO A 66 7.46 -37.93 -47.03
CA PRO A 66 8.30 -36.82 -47.52
C PRO A 66 7.63 -35.51 -48.00
N LEU A 67 8.54 -34.58 -48.31
CA LEU A 67 8.48 -33.27 -48.97
C LEU A 67 7.49 -33.07 -50.13
N SER A 68 6.96 -31.84 -50.22
CA SER A 68 6.73 -31.15 -51.49
C SER A 68 7.02 -29.65 -51.36
N GLN A 69 8.11 -29.20 -51.99
CA GLN A 69 8.45 -27.80 -52.27
C GLN A 69 7.54 -27.26 -53.37
N ILE A 70 6.95 -26.06 -53.25
CA ILE A 70 6.75 -25.15 -54.39
C ILE A 70 6.90 -23.68 -53.95
N PHE A 71 7.67 -22.97 -54.78
CA PHE A 71 8.06 -21.57 -54.91
C PHE A 71 7.04 -20.45 -54.57
N VAL A 72 7.63 -19.34 -54.10
CA VAL A 72 7.08 -17.96 -54.04
C VAL A 72 6.99 -17.35 -55.45
N PRO A 73 6.11 -16.36 -55.68
CA PRO A 73 6.66 -15.10 -56.16
C PRO A 73 6.05 -13.85 -55.50
N SER A 74 6.94 -12.91 -55.19
CA SER A 74 6.65 -11.48 -55.03
C SER A 74 6.53 -10.85 -56.41
N LEU A 75 5.54 -9.96 -56.61
CA LEU A 75 5.72 -8.70 -57.33
C LEU A 75 4.49 -7.80 -57.22
N SER A 76 4.81 -6.52 -57.15
CA SER A 76 3.98 -5.34 -56.96
C SER A 76 3.35 -4.81 -58.25
N GLN A 77 2.39 -3.89 -58.06
CA GLN A 77 1.83 -2.90 -58.99
C GLN A 77 0.68 -3.31 -59.91
N ILE A 78 -0.55 -2.89 -59.56
CA ILE A 78 -1.51 -2.28 -60.51
C ILE A 78 -2.18 -1.08 -59.83
N SER A 79 -2.27 0.00 -60.59
CA SER A 79 -2.68 1.38 -60.27
C SER A 79 -4.20 1.64 -60.28
N CYS A 80 -4.55 2.67 -59.51
CA CYS A 80 -5.69 3.61 -59.51
C CYS A 80 -6.74 3.56 -60.65
N ALA A 81 -8.04 3.55 -60.31
CA ALA A 81 -8.90 4.74 -60.12
C ALA A 81 -10.42 4.38 -60.20
N GLU A 82 -11.22 4.80 -59.22
CA GLU A 82 -12.33 5.78 -59.40
C GLU A 82 -13.14 6.02 -58.11
N ASN A 83 -12.89 7.19 -57.53
CA ASN A 83 -13.78 8.14 -56.83
C ASN A 83 -15.14 7.66 -56.28
N LYS A 84 -15.21 7.55 -54.95
CA LYS A 84 -16.34 8.12 -54.18
C LYS A 84 -15.82 8.99 -53.05
N THR A 85 -16.07 10.28 -53.20
CA THR A 85 -15.79 11.37 -52.28
C THR A 85 -16.45 11.13 -50.92
N PHE A 86 -15.70 10.67 -49.93
CA PHE A 86 -16.09 10.81 -48.52
C PHE A 86 -15.40 12.05 -47.97
N ARG A 87 -16.23 13.00 -47.52
CA ARG A 87 -15.80 14.25 -46.90
C ARG A 87 -14.91 13.95 -45.70
N PRO A 88 -13.90 14.79 -45.40
CA PRO A 88 -13.21 14.74 -44.12
C PRO A 88 -14.25 14.96 -43.03
N SER A 89 -14.53 13.93 -42.22
CA SER A 89 -15.26 14.11 -40.98
C SER A 89 -14.42 15.06 -40.14
N GLN A 90 -15.05 16.18 -39.82
CA GLN A 90 -14.52 17.27 -39.02
C GLN A 90 -13.74 16.70 -37.84
N SER A 91 -12.52 17.20 -37.68
CA SER A 91 -11.70 17.08 -36.49
C SER A 91 -12.61 17.09 -35.25
N LEU A 92 -12.70 15.93 -34.59
CA LEU A 92 -13.15 15.91 -33.21
C LEU A 92 -12.25 16.89 -32.46
N PRO A 93 -12.82 17.79 -31.65
CA PRO A 93 -12.01 18.74 -30.90
C PRO A 93 -11.01 17.91 -30.10
N ASP A 94 -9.72 18.31 -30.14
CA ASP A 94 -8.71 17.89 -29.19
C ASP A 94 -9.40 17.80 -27.84
N MET A 95 -9.71 16.56 -27.41
CA MET A 95 -10.23 16.32 -26.09
C MET A 95 -9.14 16.86 -25.19
N LEU A 96 -9.43 18.02 -24.57
CA LEU A 96 -8.66 18.59 -23.49
C LEU A 96 -8.07 17.43 -22.70
N LEU A 97 -6.75 17.24 -22.85
CA LEU A 97 -5.99 16.28 -22.07
C LEU A 97 -6.38 16.53 -20.63
N LYS A 98 -7.28 15.70 -20.10
CA LYS A 98 -7.49 15.57 -18.67
C LYS A 98 -6.16 15.03 -18.19
N SER A 99 -5.26 15.92 -17.82
CA SER A 99 -4.03 15.59 -17.11
C SER A 99 -4.33 15.01 -15.72
N SER A 100 -5.61 15.00 -15.33
CA SER A 100 -6.14 14.31 -14.16
C SER A 100 -6.49 12.86 -14.51
N PHE A 101 -5.89 11.93 -13.78
CA PHE A 101 -6.34 10.54 -13.72
C PHE A 101 -7.80 10.49 -13.21
N GLU A 102 -8.59 9.54 -13.71
CA GLU A 102 -9.86 9.17 -13.11
C GLU A 102 -9.61 8.13 -12.02
N GLU A 103 -10.01 8.42 -10.79
CA GLU A 103 -9.84 7.49 -9.68
C GLU A 103 -10.94 6.43 -9.71
N PHE A 104 -10.57 5.17 -9.49
CA PHE A 104 -11.51 4.06 -9.32
C PHE A 104 -11.19 3.25 -8.07
N THR A 105 -12.20 2.57 -7.54
CA THR A 105 -12.04 1.56 -6.50
C THR A 105 -12.17 0.18 -7.14
N PRO A 106 -11.17 -0.70 -7.04
CA PRO A 106 -11.22 -2.03 -7.63
C PRO A 106 -12.24 -2.91 -6.89
N ASP A 107 -12.82 -3.87 -7.61
CA ASP A 107 -13.50 -5.00 -6.98
C ASP A 107 -12.43 -5.92 -6.39
N ILE A 108 -12.48 -6.15 -5.09
CA ILE A 108 -11.50 -6.96 -4.36
C ILE A 108 -12.13 -8.32 -4.05
N THR A 109 -11.49 -9.38 -4.50
CA THR A 109 -11.85 -10.76 -4.15
C THR A 109 -10.74 -11.38 -3.33
N VAL A 110 -11.09 -11.97 -2.19
CA VAL A 110 -10.17 -12.65 -1.28
C VAL A 110 -10.46 -14.15 -1.38
N ASP A 111 -9.55 -14.90 -1.99
CA ASP A 111 -9.49 -16.35 -1.86
C ASP A 111 -8.55 -16.71 -0.70
N GLU A 112 -8.60 -17.94 -0.18
CA GLU A 112 -8.03 -18.39 1.11
C GLU A 112 -6.61 -17.83 1.40
N ASP A 113 -5.78 -17.65 0.37
CA ASP A 113 -4.46 -17.00 0.47
C ASP A 113 -4.13 -15.88 -0.52
N ASP A 114 -4.96 -15.64 -1.56
CA ASP A 114 -4.66 -14.67 -2.64
C ASP A 114 -5.77 -13.61 -2.77
N GLU A 115 -5.36 -12.33 -2.70
CA GLU A 115 -6.22 -11.18 -2.97
C GLU A 115 -6.03 -10.73 -4.42
N SER A 116 -7.12 -10.66 -5.18
CA SER A 116 -7.10 -10.11 -6.54
C SER A 116 -7.98 -8.87 -6.66
N TYR A 117 -7.47 -7.92 -7.42
CA TYR A 117 -8.08 -6.64 -7.72
C TYR A 117 -8.59 -6.68 -9.16
N ARG A 118 -9.85 -6.28 -9.36
CA ARG A 118 -10.47 -6.22 -10.68
C ARG A 118 -10.95 -4.82 -11.00
N PHE A 119 -10.72 -4.41 -12.24
CA PHE A 119 -11.19 -3.16 -12.81
C PHE A 119 -11.86 -3.43 -14.16
N LEU A 120 -13.12 -3.02 -14.29
CA LEU A 120 -13.88 -3.08 -15.52
C LEU A 120 -13.87 -1.71 -16.18
N CYS A 121 -13.13 -1.58 -17.28
CA CYS A 121 -13.02 -0.34 -18.02
C CYS A 121 -13.91 -0.37 -19.27
N SER A 122 -14.75 0.65 -19.46
CA SER A 122 -15.65 0.74 -20.61
C SER A 122 -15.17 1.70 -21.71
N CYS A 123 -14.14 2.51 -21.46
CA CYS A 123 -13.66 3.49 -22.42
C CYS A 123 -12.19 3.88 -22.23
N PRO A 124 -11.51 4.37 -23.28
CA PRO A 124 -10.12 4.80 -23.19
C PRO A 124 -9.91 5.90 -22.15
N GLY A 125 -8.77 5.90 -21.47
CA GLY A 125 -8.48 6.87 -20.43
C GLY A 125 -7.32 6.50 -19.52
N LEU A 126 -7.06 7.37 -18.55
CA LEU A 126 -6.04 7.20 -17.52
C LEU A 126 -6.74 6.96 -16.18
N TYR A 127 -6.60 5.76 -15.62
CA TYR A 127 -7.35 5.33 -14.44
C TYR A 127 -6.42 4.97 -13.29
N GLN A 128 -6.57 5.63 -12.14
CA GLN A 128 -5.77 5.39 -10.94
C GLN A 128 -6.56 4.57 -9.92
N CYS A 129 -5.96 3.48 -9.45
CA CYS A 129 -6.52 2.68 -8.37
C CYS A 129 -6.36 3.41 -7.04
N SER A 130 -7.47 3.65 -6.34
CA SER A 130 -7.51 4.25 -4.99
C SER A 130 -6.85 3.39 -3.90
N VAL A 131 -6.67 2.08 -4.12
CA VAL A 131 -6.13 1.14 -3.13
C VAL A 131 -4.63 0.92 -3.29
N THR A 132 -4.17 0.67 -4.53
CA THR A 132 -2.76 0.35 -4.81
C THR A 132 -1.98 1.53 -5.38
N GLY A 133 -2.65 2.60 -5.79
CA GLY A 133 -2.04 3.73 -6.50
C GLY A 133 -1.62 3.43 -7.94
N LEU A 134 -1.74 2.19 -8.41
CA LEU A 134 -1.38 1.78 -9.77
C LEU A 134 -2.27 2.53 -10.79
N VAL A 135 -1.66 3.04 -11.87
CA VAL A 135 -2.40 3.71 -12.95
C VAL A 135 -2.35 2.89 -14.23
N PHE A 136 -3.52 2.68 -14.83
CA PHE A 136 -3.70 2.04 -16.12
C PHE A 136 -4.02 3.08 -17.19
N HIS A 137 -3.22 3.12 -18.26
CA HIS A 137 -3.57 3.83 -19.48
C HIS A 137 -4.25 2.86 -20.45
N MET A 138 -5.55 3.06 -20.62
CA MET A 138 -6.44 2.22 -21.42
C MET A 138 -6.65 2.83 -22.80
N GLU A 139 -6.46 2.06 -23.87
CA GLU A 139 -6.76 2.45 -25.26
C GLU A 139 -8.20 2.11 -25.67
N GLY A 140 -8.91 1.34 -24.86
CA GLY A 140 -10.25 0.83 -25.15
C GLY A 140 -10.89 0.18 -23.93
N GLU A 141 -12.04 -0.46 -24.14
CA GLU A 141 -12.69 -1.29 -23.12
C GLU A 141 -11.80 -2.48 -22.75
N GLY A 142 -11.82 -2.88 -21.48
CA GLY A 142 -11.02 -4.01 -21.04
C GLY A 142 -11.19 -4.33 -19.56
N ASP A 143 -11.00 -5.61 -19.26
CA ASP A 143 -11.05 -6.14 -17.91
C ASP A 143 -9.61 -6.30 -17.42
N VAL A 144 -9.23 -5.51 -16.44
CA VAL A 144 -7.91 -5.61 -15.81
C VAL A 144 -8.08 -6.40 -14.52
N VAL A 145 -7.33 -7.48 -14.39
CA VAL A 145 -7.23 -8.28 -13.16
C VAL A 145 -5.77 -8.28 -12.75
N TYR A 146 -5.49 -7.95 -11.50
CA TYR A 146 -4.13 -7.99 -10.99
C TYR A 146 -4.09 -8.40 -9.53
N ARG A 147 -2.92 -8.87 -9.09
CA ARG A 147 -2.64 -9.23 -7.70
C ARG A 147 -1.22 -8.83 -7.34
N ILE A 148 -0.94 -8.75 -6.05
CA ILE A 148 0.40 -8.46 -5.53
C ILE A 148 1.07 -9.78 -5.24
N VAL A 149 2.24 -9.99 -5.83
CA VAL A 149 3.02 -11.24 -5.70
C VAL A 149 4.38 -10.93 -5.09
N SER A 150 5.01 -11.96 -4.52
CA SER A 150 6.31 -11.79 -3.87
C SER A 150 7.47 -11.68 -4.85
N TRP A 151 8.49 -10.93 -4.46
CA TRP A 151 9.73 -10.83 -5.22
C TRP A 151 10.62 -12.06 -5.03
N ASP A 152 11.15 -12.61 -6.12
CA ASP A 152 12.34 -13.46 -6.03
C ASP A 152 13.60 -12.58 -5.87
N ARG A 153 14.00 -12.37 -4.62
CA ARG A 153 15.19 -11.59 -4.27
C ARG A 153 16.48 -12.20 -4.81
N ARG A 154 16.56 -13.52 -4.94
CA ARG A 154 17.77 -14.18 -5.44
C ARG A 154 17.93 -13.89 -6.93
N LEU A 155 16.82 -13.92 -7.67
CA LEU A 155 16.79 -13.53 -9.07
C LEU A 155 17.19 -12.07 -9.26
N LEU A 156 16.64 -11.14 -8.46
CA LEU A 156 17.02 -9.72 -8.55
C LEU A 156 18.51 -9.48 -8.24
N ALA A 157 19.04 -10.15 -7.22
CA ALA A 157 20.44 -10.02 -6.83
C ALA A 157 21.41 -10.48 -7.94
N GLN A 158 21.04 -11.50 -8.74
CA GLN A 158 21.83 -11.94 -9.89
C GLN A 158 22.00 -10.84 -10.95
N HIS A 159 21.10 -9.86 -10.98
CA HIS A 159 21.12 -8.73 -11.89
C HIS A 159 21.55 -7.41 -11.22
N HIS A 160 22.08 -7.46 -9.98
CA HIS A 160 22.45 -6.28 -9.20
C HIS A 160 21.30 -5.30 -8.99
N LYS A 161 20.09 -5.83 -8.78
CA LYS A 161 18.86 -5.07 -8.54
C LYS A 161 18.28 -5.37 -7.17
N LYS A 162 17.53 -4.41 -6.64
CA LYS A 162 16.71 -4.55 -5.43
C LYS A 162 15.30 -3.98 -5.65
N PRO A 163 14.28 -4.48 -4.93
CA PRO A 163 12.92 -3.95 -5.02
C PRO A 163 12.87 -2.45 -4.68
N ALA A 164 12.06 -1.72 -5.43
CA ALA A 164 11.70 -0.32 -5.18
C ALA A 164 10.17 -0.11 -5.13
N GLY A 165 9.40 -1.20 -5.01
CA GLY A 165 7.95 -1.21 -4.87
C GLY A 165 7.36 -2.62 -4.85
N PRO A 166 6.03 -2.75 -4.71
CA PRO A 166 5.34 -4.01 -4.89
C PRO A 166 5.49 -4.56 -6.32
N LEU A 167 5.38 -5.89 -6.45
CA LEU A 167 5.33 -6.59 -7.73
C LEU A 167 3.87 -6.93 -8.07
N PHE A 168 3.38 -6.47 -9.20
CA PHE A 168 1.99 -6.64 -9.63
C PHE A 168 1.91 -7.64 -10.80
N ASP A 169 1.32 -8.81 -10.58
CA ASP A 169 0.93 -9.75 -11.65
C ASP A 169 -0.36 -9.25 -12.30
N ILE A 170 -0.25 -8.70 -13.52
CA ILE A 170 -1.33 -7.98 -14.22
C ILE A 170 -1.76 -8.77 -15.45
N LYS A 171 -3.07 -8.88 -15.65
CA LYS A 171 -3.71 -9.52 -16.81
C LYS A 171 -4.78 -8.59 -17.39
N CYS A 172 -4.81 -8.48 -18.71
CA CYS A 172 -5.90 -7.85 -19.45
C CYS A 172 -6.18 -8.64 -20.73
N LEU A 173 -7.33 -9.33 -20.78
CA LEU A 173 -7.65 -10.22 -21.91
C LEU A 173 -7.79 -9.44 -23.23
N GLN A 174 -8.33 -8.23 -23.15
CA GLN A 174 -8.58 -7.36 -24.30
C GLN A 174 -7.32 -6.65 -24.80
N GLN A 175 -6.19 -6.79 -24.10
CA GLN A 175 -4.92 -6.13 -24.42
C GLN A 175 -5.01 -4.59 -24.45
N SER A 176 -6.02 -4.03 -23.80
CA SER A 176 -6.35 -2.59 -23.90
C SER A 176 -5.44 -1.70 -23.04
N VAL A 177 -4.61 -2.26 -22.15
CA VAL A 177 -3.63 -1.49 -21.38
C VAL A 177 -2.36 -1.32 -22.21
N CYS A 178 -2.00 -0.09 -22.56
CA CYS A 178 -0.76 0.17 -23.32
C CYS A 178 0.37 0.78 -22.47
N ARG A 179 0.06 1.28 -21.28
CA ARG A 179 1.04 1.91 -20.39
C ARG A 179 0.63 1.76 -18.93
N LEU A 180 1.62 1.57 -18.07
CA LEU A 180 1.48 1.48 -16.61
C LEU A 180 2.19 2.66 -15.95
N HIS A 181 1.59 3.21 -14.89
CA HIS A 181 2.30 4.07 -13.96
C HIS A 181 2.41 3.36 -12.61
N LEU A 182 3.62 2.94 -12.23
CA LEU A 182 3.90 2.18 -11.02
C LEU A 182 4.36 3.12 -9.89
N PRO A 183 3.75 3.05 -8.69
CA PRO A 183 4.06 3.97 -7.60
C PRO A 183 5.47 3.74 -7.02
N HIS A 184 6.18 4.83 -6.73
CA HIS A 184 7.44 4.82 -5.98
C HIS A 184 7.42 5.84 -4.83
N CYS A 185 8.33 5.67 -3.88
CA CYS A 185 8.48 6.53 -2.72
C CYS A 185 9.78 7.36 -2.69
N GLU A 186 10.65 7.21 -3.69
CA GLU A 186 11.95 7.91 -3.76
C GLU A 186 11.79 9.46 -3.73
N ILE A 187 12.65 10.14 -2.99
CA ILE A 187 12.76 11.60 -2.92
C ILE A 187 14.09 12.00 -3.57
N PRO A 188 14.10 12.50 -4.82
CA PRO A 188 15.34 12.78 -5.53
C PRO A 188 16.05 14.03 -4.97
N SER A 189 17.35 13.94 -4.70
CA SER A 189 18.14 15.07 -4.19
C SER A 189 18.54 16.10 -5.26
N THR A 190 18.92 15.67 -6.48
CA THR A 190 19.35 16.63 -7.54
C THR A 190 19.22 16.12 -8.99
N ALA A 191 19.35 14.81 -9.24
CA ALA A 191 19.42 14.23 -10.59
C ALA A 191 18.12 13.52 -11.06
N GLY A 192 17.04 13.62 -10.28
CA GLY A 192 15.87 12.74 -10.45
C GLY A 192 16.15 11.31 -10.00
N CYS A 193 15.24 10.37 -10.29
CA CYS A 193 15.39 8.97 -9.89
C CYS A 193 15.91 8.09 -11.05
N GLN A 194 16.98 8.50 -11.73
CA GLN A 194 17.49 7.81 -12.94
C GLN A 194 17.95 6.36 -12.69
N PHE A 195 18.15 5.99 -11.43
CA PHE A 195 18.46 4.63 -10.97
C PHE A 195 17.23 3.70 -10.89
N LEU A 196 16.01 4.21 -11.12
CA LEU A 196 14.79 3.40 -11.17
C LEU A 196 14.60 2.78 -12.55
N SER A 197 14.16 1.54 -12.55
CA SER A 197 13.69 0.80 -13.73
C SER A 197 12.51 -0.08 -13.35
N VAL A 198 11.83 -0.68 -14.33
CA VAL A 198 10.74 -1.62 -14.06
C VAL A 198 11.19 -3.01 -14.45
N ALA A 199 11.11 -3.96 -13.53
CA ALA A 199 11.27 -5.37 -13.86
C ALA A 199 9.95 -5.92 -14.41
N HIS A 200 10.04 -6.66 -15.50
CA HIS A 200 8.98 -7.41 -16.14
C HIS A 200 9.35 -8.89 -16.06
N LEU A 201 8.63 -9.64 -15.23
CA LEU A 201 8.86 -11.06 -14.99
C LEU A 201 7.84 -11.85 -15.79
N ASN A 202 8.30 -12.63 -16.75
CA ASN A 202 7.51 -13.57 -17.53
C ASN A 202 7.92 -15.02 -17.21
N ASP A 203 7.23 -16.00 -17.79
CA ASP A 203 7.45 -17.42 -17.47
C ASP A 203 8.88 -17.93 -17.81
N GLU A 204 9.61 -17.20 -18.66
CA GLU A 204 10.91 -17.65 -19.20
C GLU A 204 12.10 -16.79 -18.72
N SER A 205 11.87 -15.54 -18.30
CA SER A 205 12.95 -14.57 -18.05
C SER A 205 12.50 -13.33 -17.26
N ILE A 206 13.49 -12.55 -16.81
CA ILE A 206 13.31 -11.20 -16.28
C ILE A 206 13.88 -10.17 -17.25
N GLU A 207 13.07 -9.17 -17.59
CA GLU A 207 13.46 -8.03 -18.41
C GLU A 207 13.44 -6.74 -17.57
N PHE A 208 14.40 -5.84 -17.80
CA PHE A 208 14.43 -4.53 -17.15
C PHE A 208 14.08 -3.43 -18.16
N ILE A 209 12.88 -2.89 -18.02
CA ILE A 209 12.32 -1.86 -18.89
C ILE A 209 12.78 -0.48 -18.40
N PRO A 210 13.46 0.33 -19.23
CA PRO A 210 13.81 1.69 -18.88
C PRO A 210 12.53 2.55 -18.79
N PRO A 211 12.44 3.46 -17.80
CA PRO A 211 11.28 4.34 -17.68
C PRO A 211 11.11 5.23 -18.91
N HIS A 212 9.87 5.36 -19.40
CA HIS A 212 9.52 6.40 -20.36
C HIS A 212 9.55 7.79 -19.70
N LYS A 213 9.07 7.87 -18.45
CA LYS A 213 9.09 9.07 -17.61
C LYS A 213 9.06 8.67 -16.15
N ILE A 214 9.75 9.43 -15.31
CA ILE A 214 9.64 9.31 -13.86
C ILE A 214 9.03 10.62 -13.35
N THR A 215 7.97 10.51 -12.55
CA THR A 215 7.30 11.64 -11.90
C THR A 215 7.73 11.71 -10.43
N GLU A 216 7.10 12.56 -9.63
CA GLU A 216 7.38 12.58 -8.19
C GLU A 216 6.93 11.30 -7.48
N THR A 217 5.91 10.62 -8.02
CA THR A 217 5.21 9.51 -7.36
C THR A 217 5.13 8.22 -8.18
N HIS A 218 5.35 8.27 -9.50
CA HIS A 218 5.21 7.12 -10.39
C HIS A 218 6.33 7.00 -11.42
N VAL A 219 6.71 5.76 -11.72
CA VAL A 219 7.51 5.34 -12.87
C VAL A 219 6.56 4.94 -13.99
N ILE A 220 6.72 5.53 -15.18
CA ILE A 220 5.83 5.35 -16.31
C ILE A 220 6.53 4.50 -17.36
N ILE A 221 5.91 3.39 -17.78
CA ILE A 221 6.41 2.51 -18.85
C ILE A 221 5.31 2.15 -19.84
N ASN A 222 5.69 2.01 -21.12
CA ASN A 222 4.81 1.37 -22.10
C ASN A 222 4.96 -0.15 -21.96
N ILE A 223 3.86 -0.88 -22.16
CA ILE A 223 3.85 -2.35 -22.10
C ILE A 223 3.28 -2.90 -23.41
N SER A 224 3.75 -4.09 -23.78
CA SER A 224 3.27 -4.86 -24.95
C SER A 224 2.74 -6.23 -24.56
N GLY A 225 2.82 -6.58 -23.28
CA GLY A 225 2.43 -7.88 -22.73
C GLY A 225 2.00 -7.75 -21.27
N PHE A 226 1.53 -8.87 -20.72
CA PHE A 226 0.89 -8.95 -19.42
C PHE A 226 1.53 -10.08 -18.60
N SER A 227 2.11 -9.70 -17.46
CA SER A 227 2.65 -10.59 -16.44
C SER A 227 2.97 -9.74 -15.20
N ALA A 228 4.00 -10.12 -14.43
CA ALA A 228 4.41 -9.40 -13.24
C ALA A 228 5.31 -8.18 -13.54
N PHE A 229 4.90 -7.00 -13.09
CA PHE A 229 5.63 -5.73 -13.21
C PHE A 229 5.90 -5.09 -11.86
N GLY A 230 7.11 -4.62 -11.61
CA GLY A 230 7.46 -3.97 -10.35
C GLY A 230 8.66 -3.03 -10.46
N ASN A 231 8.64 -1.94 -9.70
CA ASN A 231 9.75 -0.99 -9.65
C ASN A 231 10.97 -1.64 -9.00
N VAL A 232 12.14 -1.48 -9.61
CA VAL A 232 13.45 -1.90 -9.08
C VAL A 232 14.44 -0.75 -9.15
N LYS A 233 15.47 -0.83 -8.31
CA LYS A 233 16.63 0.07 -8.32
C LYS A 233 17.92 -0.71 -8.34
N ASP A 234 18.99 -0.06 -8.80
CA ASP A 234 20.34 -0.64 -8.76
C ASP A 234 20.75 -0.88 -7.30
N GLU A 235 21.47 -1.97 -7.05
CA GLU A 235 21.97 -2.31 -5.72
C GLU A 235 22.84 -1.18 -5.15
N ASP A 236 23.69 -0.59 -5.98
CA ASP A 236 24.60 0.53 -5.68
C ASP A 236 23.93 1.92 -5.74
N SER A 237 22.59 1.97 -5.84
CA SER A 237 21.87 3.25 -5.85
C SER A 237 22.20 4.08 -4.60
N PRO A 238 22.30 5.42 -4.72
CA PRO A 238 22.58 6.29 -3.58
C PRO A 238 21.54 6.09 -2.48
N PRO A 239 21.91 6.26 -1.20
CA PRO A 239 20.99 6.20 -0.07
C PRO A 239 20.14 7.48 -0.06
N GLU A 240 19.22 7.60 -1.00
CA GLU A 240 18.30 8.72 -1.09
C GLU A 240 17.16 8.53 -0.08
N PRO A 241 16.68 9.61 0.58
CA PRO A 241 15.52 9.53 1.43
C PRO A 241 14.29 9.05 0.65
N VAL A 242 13.41 8.32 1.34
CA VAL A 242 12.12 7.91 0.79
C VAL A 242 10.98 8.45 1.62
N ARG A 243 9.84 8.68 0.97
CA ARG A 243 8.56 8.84 1.65
C ARG A 243 8.25 7.54 2.37
N ALA A 244 8.03 7.63 3.67
CA ALA A 244 7.82 6.48 4.52
C ALA A 244 6.60 6.69 5.42
N LEU A 245 6.19 5.61 6.07
CA LEU A 245 5.07 5.53 6.96
C LEU A 245 5.53 4.98 8.29
N VAL A 246 5.08 5.61 9.38
CA VAL A 246 5.14 5.02 10.72
C VAL A 246 3.74 4.51 11.02
N LEU A 247 3.55 3.20 10.86
CA LEU A 247 2.27 2.56 11.14
C LEU A 247 2.24 2.09 12.60
N LEU A 248 1.14 2.38 13.26
CA LEU A 248 0.91 2.00 14.64
C LEU A 248 -0.19 0.95 14.70
N PHE A 249 0.06 -0.09 15.47
CA PHE A 249 -0.85 -1.19 15.68
C PHE A 249 -0.96 -1.49 17.17
N TYR A 250 -2.08 -1.10 17.76
CA TYR A 250 -2.29 -1.20 19.20
C TYR A 250 -3.12 -2.43 19.57
N ARG A 251 -2.63 -3.17 20.57
CA ARG A 251 -3.34 -4.25 21.25
C ARG A 251 -3.69 -3.81 22.67
N PRO A 252 -4.99 -3.66 22.97
CA PRO A 252 -5.43 -3.32 24.32
C PRO A 252 -5.17 -4.48 25.29
N PRO A 253 -5.16 -4.23 26.61
CA PRO A 253 -4.89 -5.27 27.59
C PRO A 253 -6.02 -6.29 27.65
N ASP A 254 -5.73 -7.58 27.84
CA ASP A 254 -6.77 -8.59 28.10
C ASP A 254 -7.15 -8.60 29.59
N ASP A 255 -8.42 -8.75 29.97
CA ASP A 255 -8.82 -8.83 31.39
C ASP A 255 -8.28 -10.14 32.02
N PRO A 256 -7.50 -10.15 33.12
CA PRO A 256 -7.19 -9.07 34.08
C PRO A 256 -5.82 -8.41 33.91
N ASP A 257 -5.11 -8.70 32.83
CA ASP A 257 -3.84 -8.09 32.48
C ASP A 257 -3.97 -6.56 32.37
N LEU A 258 -2.94 -5.85 32.81
CA LEU A 258 -2.83 -4.39 32.64
C LEU A 258 -1.86 -4.05 31.51
N GLU A 259 -1.15 -5.04 30.99
CA GLU A 259 -0.17 -4.89 29.93
C GLU A 259 -0.87 -4.72 28.58
N SER A 260 -0.54 -3.62 27.91
CA SER A 260 -0.94 -3.39 26.52
C SER A 260 0.29 -3.19 25.67
N GLN A 261 0.18 -3.58 24.40
CA GLN A 261 1.31 -3.53 23.47
C GLN A 261 0.98 -2.65 22.28
N LEU A 262 1.93 -1.81 21.90
CA LEU A 262 1.86 -1.02 20.69
C LEU A 262 3.02 -1.39 19.76
N ASN A 263 2.70 -1.93 18.60
CA ASN A 263 3.67 -2.21 17.55
C ASN A 263 3.83 -1.00 16.65
N VAL A 264 5.07 -0.64 16.37
CA VAL A 264 5.45 0.46 15.50
C VAL A 264 6.23 -0.11 14.32
N LEU A 265 5.74 0.13 13.11
CA LEU A 265 6.35 -0.35 11.87
C LEU A 265 6.81 0.85 11.04
N MET A 266 8.05 0.80 10.57
CA MET A 266 8.59 1.74 9.59
C MET A 266 8.54 1.10 8.21
N LEU A 267 7.69 1.60 7.31
CA LEU A 267 7.48 1.03 5.97
C LEU A 267 7.60 2.10 4.88
N PRO A 268 7.97 1.74 3.64
CA PRO A 268 7.93 2.67 2.52
C PRO A 268 6.49 3.06 2.16
N ASN A 269 6.27 4.30 1.66
CA ASN A 269 4.93 4.82 1.39
C ASN A 269 4.22 4.21 0.17
N ASN A 270 4.95 3.51 -0.70
CA ASN A 270 4.35 2.79 -1.83
C ASN A 270 3.93 1.36 -1.48
N ILE A 271 3.91 0.99 -0.19
CA ILE A 271 3.33 -0.27 0.27
C ILE A 271 1.81 -0.21 0.25
N VAL A 272 1.18 -1.33 -0.12
CA VAL A 272 -0.28 -1.42 -0.18
C VAL A 272 -0.83 -1.69 1.22
N LEU A 273 -1.49 -0.69 1.82
CA LEU A 273 -1.91 -0.72 3.23
C LEU A 273 -2.93 -1.81 3.55
N SER A 274 -3.80 -2.18 2.61
CA SER A 274 -4.76 -3.29 2.77
C SER A 274 -4.03 -4.61 3.01
N ASP A 275 -2.97 -4.88 2.25
CA ASP A 275 -2.15 -6.09 2.43
C ASP A 275 -1.45 -6.12 3.78
N VAL A 276 -0.86 -5.00 4.22
CA VAL A 276 -0.21 -4.92 5.53
C VAL A 276 -1.21 -5.27 6.64
N ARG A 277 -2.42 -4.68 6.59
CA ARG A 277 -3.47 -4.94 7.58
C ARG A 277 -3.94 -6.40 7.56
N ARG A 278 -4.13 -6.98 6.37
CA ARG A 278 -4.55 -8.38 6.19
C ARG A 278 -3.51 -9.34 6.74
N THR A 279 -2.25 -9.20 6.32
CA THR A 279 -1.13 -10.05 6.78
C THR A 279 -0.97 -9.95 8.29
N ARG A 280 -1.03 -8.75 8.86
CA ARG A 280 -0.96 -8.58 10.31
C ARG A 280 -2.16 -9.19 11.03
N LYS A 281 -3.38 -9.00 10.52
CA LYS A 281 -4.57 -9.62 11.10
C LYS A 281 -4.46 -11.15 11.18
N LYS A 282 -3.89 -11.81 10.15
CA LYS A 282 -3.62 -13.26 10.16
C LYS A 282 -2.66 -13.67 11.30
N HIS A 283 -1.62 -12.89 11.56
CA HIS A 283 -0.55 -13.26 12.49
C HIS A 283 -0.79 -12.79 13.93
N VAL A 284 -1.52 -11.69 14.09
CA VAL A 284 -1.51 -10.87 15.31
C VAL A 284 -2.92 -10.55 15.84
N GLY A 285 -3.96 -10.64 15.00
CA GLY A 285 -5.35 -10.34 15.36
C GLY A 285 -5.78 -8.89 15.07
N ASP A 286 -6.81 -8.42 15.77
CA ASP A 286 -7.38 -7.09 15.55
C ASP A 286 -6.56 -6.00 16.26
N GLU A 287 -5.90 -5.15 15.47
CA GLU A 287 -5.08 -4.02 15.94
C GLU A 287 -5.67 -2.69 15.45
N LEU A 288 -5.64 -1.65 16.28
CA LEU A 288 -6.10 -0.31 15.90
C LEU A 288 -5.03 0.42 15.06
N TYR A 289 -5.42 0.91 13.90
CA TYR A 289 -4.57 1.63 12.93
C TYR A 289 -4.64 3.16 13.11
N ILE A 290 -3.48 3.84 12.99
CA ILE A 290 -3.36 5.30 13.10
C ILE A 290 -2.63 5.85 11.86
N PRO A 291 -3.12 6.94 11.23
CA PRO A 291 -2.63 7.40 9.93
C PRO A 291 -1.20 7.97 9.96
N PRO A 292 -0.40 7.77 8.89
CA PRO A 292 1.03 8.08 8.85
C PRO A 292 1.36 9.42 8.15
N ASP A 293 2.63 9.85 8.26
CA ASP A 293 3.42 10.55 7.23
C ASP A 293 4.83 10.87 7.76
N CYS A 294 5.90 10.40 7.11
CA CYS A 294 7.28 10.80 7.42
C CYS A 294 8.26 10.61 6.24
N LYS A 295 9.53 10.98 6.46
CA LYS A 295 10.65 10.74 5.54
C LYS A 295 11.73 9.96 6.29
N LEU A 296 12.20 8.87 5.71
CA LEU A 296 13.23 8.01 6.30
C LEU A 296 14.32 7.71 5.28
N LEU A 297 15.53 7.46 5.77
CA LEU A 297 16.70 7.11 4.99
C LEU A 297 16.89 5.59 5.03
N PRO A 298 16.90 4.90 3.87
CA PRO A 298 17.17 3.47 3.82
C PRO A 298 18.48 3.09 4.49
N GLY A 299 18.47 2.01 5.28
CA GLY A 299 19.65 1.48 5.98
C GLY A 299 20.10 2.31 7.20
N GLN A 300 19.39 3.39 7.52
CA GLN A 300 19.69 4.19 8.71
C GLN A 300 19.02 3.60 9.94
N GLU A 301 19.72 3.63 11.07
CA GLU A 301 19.14 3.36 12.38
C GLU A 301 18.31 4.54 12.91
N TYR A 302 17.18 4.22 13.52
CA TYR A 302 16.30 5.13 14.21
C TYR A 302 16.07 4.71 15.65
N THR A 303 15.80 5.67 16.51
CA THR A 303 15.44 5.42 17.92
C THR A 303 14.01 5.84 18.18
N LEU A 304 13.25 5.00 18.89
CA LEU A 304 11.90 5.33 19.33
C LEU A 304 11.94 5.76 20.80
N SER A 305 11.35 6.90 21.10
CA SER A 305 11.19 7.37 22.47
C SER A 305 9.76 7.80 22.75
N THR A 306 9.37 7.72 24.02
CA THR A 306 8.00 7.92 24.45
C THR A 306 7.89 9.12 25.40
N CYS A 307 6.66 9.55 25.68
CA CYS A 307 6.32 10.37 26.84
C CYS A 307 4.94 9.92 27.37
N PRO A 308 4.82 9.50 28.65
CA PRO A 308 5.83 9.58 29.72
C PRO A 308 7.06 8.67 29.51
N LYS A 309 8.20 9.04 30.11
CA LYS A 309 9.46 8.28 30.14
C LYS A 309 9.72 7.77 31.56
N ASP A 310 8.75 7.05 32.11
CA ASP A 310 8.91 6.37 33.39
C ASP A 310 8.97 4.86 33.16
N ASP A 311 9.21 4.11 34.23
CA ASP A 311 9.41 2.65 34.17
C ASP A 311 8.15 1.88 33.72
N SER A 312 6.99 2.54 33.54
CA SER A 312 5.77 1.88 33.05
C SER A 312 5.68 1.75 31.53
N VAL A 313 6.66 2.29 30.79
CA VAL A 313 6.72 2.24 29.33
C VAL A 313 8.07 1.70 28.89
N LEU A 314 8.06 0.48 28.37
CA LEU A 314 9.26 -0.18 27.86
C LEU A 314 9.21 -0.22 26.32
N VAL A 315 10.27 0.26 25.68
CA VAL A 315 10.45 0.21 24.22
C VAL A 315 11.54 -0.79 23.88
N GLN A 316 11.23 -1.75 23.01
CA GLN A 316 12.18 -2.78 22.56
C GLN A 316 12.05 -3.06 21.05
N PRO A 317 13.17 -3.16 20.30
CA PRO A 317 14.50 -2.70 20.68
C PRO A 317 14.55 -1.16 20.88
N THR A 318 15.61 -0.62 21.46
CA THR A 318 15.76 0.85 21.60
C THR A 318 16.06 1.52 20.25
N THR A 319 16.70 0.78 19.34
CA THR A 319 17.09 1.21 18.00
C THR A 319 16.66 0.16 16.98
N ALA A 320 16.28 0.60 15.78
CA ALA A 320 15.95 -0.29 14.67
C ALA A 320 16.37 0.35 13.34
N GLU A 321 16.87 -0.46 12.41
CA GLU A 321 17.22 -0.04 11.06
C GLU A 321 15.97 0.03 10.18
N PHE A 322 15.91 1.03 9.29
CA PHE A 322 14.83 1.15 8.32
C PHE A 322 15.15 0.43 7.00
N TYR A 323 14.46 -0.69 6.76
CA TYR A 323 14.55 -1.46 5.52
C TYR A 323 13.45 -1.05 4.53
N CYS A 324 13.83 -0.42 3.42
CA CYS A 324 12.89 0.10 2.41
C CYS A 324 12.58 -0.87 1.25
N ASP A 325 13.30 -1.99 1.18
CA ASP A 325 13.25 -2.95 0.09
C ASP A 325 12.47 -4.22 0.46
N ASN A 326 11.87 -4.28 1.66
CA ASN A 326 11.13 -5.43 2.17
C ASN A 326 9.61 -5.25 2.14
N TYR A 327 9.02 -5.66 1.02
CA TYR A 327 7.59 -5.58 0.75
C TYR A 327 6.81 -6.83 1.18
N ASP A 328 7.47 -7.97 1.34
CA ASP A 328 6.82 -9.24 1.69
C ASP A 328 6.60 -9.37 3.21
N ASN A 329 7.55 -8.86 4.01
CA ASN A 329 7.55 -9.06 5.45
C ASN A 329 7.57 -7.71 6.19
N CYS A 330 6.38 -7.21 6.52
CA CYS A 330 6.18 -6.00 7.32
C CYS A 330 6.45 -6.25 8.81
N PHE A 331 7.73 -6.34 9.17
CA PHE A 331 8.15 -6.59 10.55
C PHE A 331 7.91 -5.40 11.46
N THR A 332 7.53 -5.69 12.72
CA THR A 332 7.50 -4.69 13.78
C THR A 332 8.92 -4.16 14.02
N SER A 333 9.10 -2.84 13.89
CA SER A 333 10.39 -2.19 14.14
C SER A 333 10.61 -1.93 15.63
N PHE A 334 9.54 -1.57 16.34
CA PHE A 334 9.55 -1.37 17.79
C PHE A 334 8.28 -1.91 18.43
N GLU A 335 8.44 -2.58 19.55
CA GLU A 335 7.38 -2.94 20.48
C GLU A 335 7.42 -1.98 21.66
N VAL A 336 6.27 -1.39 21.98
CA VAL A 336 6.10 -0.55 23.17
C VAL A 336 5.16 -1.26 24.13
N ASN A 337 5.73 -1.82 25.19
CA ASN A 337 5.01 -2.47 26.27
C ASN A 337 4.61 -1.42 27.32
N LEU A 338 3.34 -1.43 27.70
CA LEU A 338 2.74 -0.47 28.60
C LEU A 338 2.21 -1.22 29.82
N GLU A 339 2.92 -1.13 30.95
CA GLU A 339 2.58 -1.84 32.21
C GLU A 339 1.40 -1.19 32.96
N LYS A 340 0.91 -0.06 32.47
CA LYS A 340 -0.22 0.67 33.04
C LYS A 340 -1.14 1.15 31.94
N ILE A 341 -2.43 1.23 32.28
CA ILE A 341 -3.44 1.79 31.39
C ILE A 341 -3.19 3.29 31.21
N LEU A 342 -2.71 3.68 30.03
CA LEU A 342 -2.56 5.07 29.61
C LEU A 342 -3.73 5.48 28.72
N LYS A 343 -4.20 6.72 28.84
CA LYS A 343 -5.19 7.29 27.90
C LYS A 343 -4.55 7.73 26.60
N HIS A 344 -3.31 8.21 26.68
CA HIS A 344 -2.55 8.69 25.54
C HIS A 344 -1.07 8.44 25.79
N ILE A 345 -0.33 8.21 24.72
CA ILE A 345 1.13 8.20 24.69
C ILE A 345 1.62 9.14 23.60
N LYS A 346 2.74 9.83 23.83
CA LYS A 346 3.44 10.52 22.73
C LYS A 346 4.62 9.68 22.29
N LEU A 347 4.75 9.50 20.98
CA LEU A 347 5.87 8.79 20.36
C LEU A 347 6.71 9.79 19.57
N PHE A 348 8.02 9.59 19.61
CA PHE A 348 9.02 10.36 18.86
C PHE A 348 9.99 9.39 18.21
N LEU A 349 9.99 9.36 16.89
CA LEU A 349 11.00 8.65 16.11
C LEU A 349 12.14 9.63 15.80
N ARG A 350 13.37 9.26 16.14
CA ARG A 350 14.53 10.13 16.02
C ARG A 350 15.65 9.49 15.21
N ASP A 351 16.33 10.32 14.43
CA ASP A 351 17.52 9.92 13.69
C ASP A 351 18.75 9.77 14.61
N THR A 352 19.90 9.41 14.02
CA THR A 352 21.19 9.27 14.70
C THR A 352 21.69 10.58 15.31
N ASN A 353 21.27 11.73 14.78
CA ASN A 353 21.55 13.07 15.31
C ASN A 353 20.57 13.49 16.41
N LYS A 354 19.64 12.61 16.81
CA LYS A 354 18.59 12.84 17.81
C LYS A 354 17.53 13.88 17.37
N HIS A 355 17.48 14.24 16.10
CA HIS A 355 16.39 15.05 15.54
C HIS A 355 15.13 14.19 15.40
N SER A 356 13.99 14.75 15.81
CA SER A 356 12.70 14.08 15.67
C SER A 356 12.26 14.14 14.21
N VAL A 357 12.25 12.99 13.53
CA VAL A 357 11.81 12.86 12.13
C VAL A 357 10.31 12.58 12.02
N TRP A 358 9.72 12.08 13.10
CA TRP A 358 8.29 11.89 13.23
C TRP A 358 7.87 11.98 14.71
N GLU A 359 6.73 12.59 14.98
CA GLU A 359 6.13 12.64 16.31
C GLU A 359 4.61 12.55 16.26
N ARG A 360 4.01 11.85 17.22
CA ARG A 360 2.56 11.72 17.28
C ARG A 360 2.08 11.52 18.70
N ARG A 361 0.98 12.19 19.05
CA ARG A 361 0.16 11.84 20.21
C ARG A 361 -0.86 10.79 19.80
N VAL A 362 -0.78 9.63 20.45
CA VAL A 362 -1.60 8.46 20.19
C VAL A 362 -2.63 8.29 21.30
N PRO A 363 -3.94 8.31 21.00
CA PRO A 363 -4.94 7.89 21.96
C PRO A 363 -4.88 6.36 22.12
N LEU A 364 -4.89 5.89 23.36
CA LEU A 364 -4.84 4.47 23.71
C LEU A 364 -6.19 4.10 24.34
N PRO A 365 -7.10 3.46 23.59
CA PRO A 365 -8.35 3.00 24.17
C PRO A 365 -8.06 1.86 25.16
N SER A 366 -8.59 1.95 26.38
CA SER A 366 -8.52 0.83 27.31
C SER A 366 -9.36 -0.33 26.77
N ALA A 367 -8.96 -1.57 27.06
CA ALA A 367 -9.91 -2.67 27.05
C ALA A 367 -10.93 -2.39 28.15
N GLY A 368 -11.99 -1.66 27.79
CA GLY A 368 -13.25 -1.92 28.47
C GLY A 368 -13.53 -3.41 28.29
N PRO A 369 -14.09 -4.10 29.29
CA PRO A 369 -14.65 -5.42 29.05
C PRO A 369 -15.45 -5.36 27.75
N LYS A 370 -15.49 -6.48 27.00
CA LYS A 370 -16.51 -6.73 25.96
C LYS A 370 -17.90 -6.72 26.63
N LYS A 371 -18.26 -5.59 27.23
CA LYS A 371 -19.58 -5.15 27.59
C LYS A 371 -20.21 -4.90 26.25
N SER A 372 -21.02 -5.87 25.81
CA SER A 372 -22.23 -5.61 25.05
C SER A 372 -22.63 -4.13 25.23
N CYS A 373 -22.46 -3.35 24.18
CA CYS A 373 -22.61 -1.90 24.12
C CYS A 373 -23.19 -1.23 25.37
N ARG A 374 -22.33 -0.74 26.28
CA ARG A 374 -22.65 0.45 27.10
C ARG A 374 -21.75 1.61 26.70
N LYS A 375 -22.05 2.08 25.49
CA LYS A 375 -22.10 3.47 25.03
C LYS A 375 -21.48 4.50 25.98
N SER A 376 -20.41 5.15 25.53
CA SER A 376 -20.08 6.51 25.96
C SER A 376 -21.35 7.36 25.89
N ALA A 377 -21.65 8.09 26.95
CA ALA A 377 -22.83 8.95 27.08
C ALA A 377 -22.76 10.22 26.20
N LEU A 378 -22.07 10.15 25.06
CA LEU A 378 -22.00 11.16 24.03
C LEU A 378 -22.27 10.46 22.70
N ASN A 379 -23.50 10.59 22.21
CA ASN A 379 -24.08 9.99 20.98
C ASN A 379 -24.75 8.61 21.10
N LEU A 380 -25.72 8.46 22.00
CA LEU A 380 -26.78 7.47 21.85
C LEU A 380 -27.48 7.69 20.48
N PRO A 381 -27.73 6.68 19.63
CA PRO A 381 -28.49 6.84 18.40
C PRO A 381 -29.97 7.08 18.71
N SER A 382 -30.25 8.30 19.14
CA SER A 382 -31.60 8.75 19.45
C SER A 382 -32.44 8.82 18.18
N LYS A 383 -33.76 8.78 18.34
CA LYS A 383 -34.73 9.05 17.27
C LYS A 383 -34.40 10.34 16.50
N LYS A 384 -33.82 11.34 17.21
CA LYS A 384 -33.36 12.62 16.65
C LYS A 384 -32.12 12.49 15.76
N ASN A 385 -31.21 11.55 16.02
CA ASN A 385 -30.00 11.35 15.20
C ASN A 385 -30.35 10.70 13.86
N LEU A 386 -31.20 9.67 13.85
CA LEU A 386 -31.70 9.09 12.61
C LEU A 386 -32.51 10.09 11.79
N LEU A 387 -33.26 10.99 12.44
CA LEU A 387 -33.91 12.13 11.78
C LEU A 387 -32.92 13.05 11.07
N LYS A 388 -31.80 13.40 11.72
CA LYS A 388 -30.78 14.31 11.17
C LYS A 388 -30.10 13.73 9.94
N ILE A 389 -29.73 12.44 9.97
CA ILE A 389 -29.01 11.80 8.87
C ILE A 389 -29.94 11.34 7.74
N ARG A 390 -31.26 11.28 7.98
CA ARG A 390 -32.24 10.67 7.08
C ARG A 390 -32.12 11.10 5.63
N SER A 391 -32.04 12.40 5.37
CA SER A 391 -31.98 12.93 4.00
C SER A 391 -30.71 12.49 3.27
N ARG A 392 -29.58 12.46 3.98
CA ARG A 392 -28.28 12.04 3.46
C ARG A 392 -28.23 10.54 3.26
N PHE A 393 -28.81 9.76 4.18
CA PHE A 393 -28.95 8.31 4.05
C PHE A 393 -29.74 7.93 2.79
N ILE A 394 -30.92 8.54 2.57
CA ILE A 394 -31.78 8.25 1.41
C ILE A 394 -31.08 8.58 0.08
N LYS A 395 -30.28 9.66 0.06
CA LYS A 395 -29.55 10.08 -1.14
C LYS A 395 -28.29 9.24 -1.38
N GLY A 396 -27.55 8.92 -0.32
CA GLY A 396 -26.22 8.35 -0.39
C GLY A 396 -26.15 6.82 -0.39
N ILE A 397 -27.17 6.11 0.11
CA ILE A 397 -27.14 4.65 0.12
C ILE A 397 -27.27 4.07 -1.29
N SER A 398 -26.33 3.19 -1.64
CA SER A 398 -26.38 2.42 -2.88
C SER A 398 -27.47 1.34 -2.82
N GLU A 399 -27.96 0.88 -3.97
CA GLU A 399 -28.98 -0.18 -4.01
C GLU A 399 -28.47 -1.53 -3.48
N PRO A 400 -27.24 -1.99 -3.79
CA PRO A 400 -26.65 -3.18 -3.18
C PRO A 400 -26.51 -3.06 -1.66
N SER A 401 -26.02 -1.91 -1.16
CA SER A 401 -25.87 -1.65 0.27
C SER A 401 -27.22 -1.65 0.98
N LEU A 402 -28.25 -1.06 0.35
CA LEU A 402 -29.61 -1.04 0.88
C LEU A 402 -30.23 -2.45 0.95
N LYS A 403 -30.02 -3.29 -0.07
CA LYS A 403 -30.48 -4.68 -0.07
C LYS A 403 -29.81 -5.48 1.05
N SER A 404 -28.49 -5.42 1.12
CA SER A 404 -27.69 -6.09 2.16
C SER A 404 -28.08 -5.63 3.58
N LEU A 405 -28.31 -4.33 3.76
CA LEU A 405 -28.78 -3.78 5.04
C LEU A 405 -30.17 -4.34 5.43
N VAL A 406 -31.12 -4.42 4.49
CA VAL A 406 -32.45 -4.97 4.77
C VAL A 406 -32.36 -6.44 5.17
N ASP A 407 -31.54 -7.23 4.49
CA ASP A 407 -31.36 -8.66 4.81
C ASP A 407 -30.74 -8.86 6.21
N LYS A 408 -29.69 -8.11 6.55
CA LYS A 408 -29.09 -8.13 7.90
C LYS A 408 -30.06 -7.67 9.00
N LEU A 409 -30.88 -6.65 8.71
CA LEU A 409 -31.90 -6.18 9.64
C LEU A 409 -33.01 -7.22 9.87
N LEU A 410 -33.35 -8.02 8.87
CA LEU A 410 -34.25 -9.17 9.03
C LEU A 410 -33.61 -10.27 9.87
N GLU A 411 -32.34 -10.60 9.60
CA GLU A 411 -31.60 -11.65 10.32
C GLU A 411 -31.58 -11.40 11.84
N LYS A 412 -31.38 -10.14 12.25
CA LYS A 412 -31.43 -9.73 13.66
C LYS A 412 -32.85 -9.44 14.19
N LYS A 413 -33.90 -9.75 13.42
CA LYS A 413 -35.30 -9.51 13.76
C LYS A 413 -35.61 -8.04 14.07
N VAL A 414 -34.81 -7.13 13.51
CA VAL A 414 -35.06 -5.68 13.59
C VAL A 414 -36.17 -5.29 12.63
N LEU A 415 -36.21 -5.91 11.45
CA LEU A 415 -37.38 -5.94 10.58
C LEU A 415 -38.09 -7.29 10.72
N ASN A 416 -39.41 -7.31 10.64
CA ASN A 416 -40.18 -8.55 10.50
C ASN A 416 -40.42 -8.86 9.02
N ASP A 417 -40.86 -10.09 8.71
CA ASP A 417 -41.08 -10.52 7.32
C ASP A 417 -42.09 -9.61 6.60
N SER A 418 -43.15 -9.15 7.28
CA SER A 418 -44.14 -8.23 6.70
C SER A 418 -43.53 -6.87 6.33
N GLU A 419 -42.66 -6.31 7.15
CA GLU A 419 -41.96 -5.05 6.87
C GLU A 419 -40.91 -5.21 5.76
N LYS A 420 -40.28 -6.39 5.66
CA LYS A 420 -39.37 -6.69 4.55
C LYS A 420 -40.13 -6.74 3.23
N GLU A 421 -41.25 -7.45 3.16
CA GLU A 421 -42.09 -7.50 1.96
C GLU A 421 -42.56 -6.08 1.56
N LEU A 422 -43.02 -5.28 2.53
CA LEU A 422 -43.37 -3.87 2.27
C LEU A 422 -42.18 -3.04 1.76
N ALA A 423 -40.96 -3.30 2.25
CA ALA A 423 -39.76 -2.64 1.74
C ALA A 423 -39.39 -3.09 0.32
N HIS A 424 -39.72 -4.33 -0.07
CA HIS A 424 -39.53 -4.84 -1.44
C HIS A 424 -40.55 -4.27 -2.42
N GLU A 425 -41.77 -3.99 -1.98
CA GLU A 425 -42.84 -3.39 -2.79
C GLU A 425 -42.63 -1.89 -3.08
N MET A 426 -41.64 -1.24 -2.46
CA MET A 426 -41.36 0.18 -2.69
C MET A 426 -40.87 0.43 -4.13
N PRO A 427 -41.41 1.45 -4.83
CA PRO A 427 -41.24 1.60 -6.28
C PRO A 427 -39.84 2.07 -6.71
N ASN A 428 -39.06 2.67 -5.81
CA ASN A 428 -37.70 3.09 -6.10
C ASN A 428 -36.79 2.99 -4.86
N ARG A 429 -35.47 2.99 -5.10
CA ARG A 429 -34.42 2.92 -4.07
C ARG A 429 -34.60 3.98 -2.97
N GLY A 430 -34.96 5.21 -3.34
CA GLY A 430 -35.13 6.31 -2.39
C GLY A 430 -36.30 6.09 -1.43
N ASP A 431 -37.42 5.57 -1.94
CA ASP A 431 -38.62 5.24 -1.17
C ASP A 431 -38.37 4.04 -0.26
N LYS A 432 -37.64 3.03 -0.76
CA LYS A 432 -37.18 1.89 0.04
C LYS A 432 -36.26 2.32 1.18
N ALA A 433 -35.25 3.14 0.90
CA ALA A 433 -34.35 3.67 1.93
C ALA A 433 -35.13 4.50 2.97
N ARG A 434 -36.09 5.30 2.51
CA ARG A 434 -36.97 6.08 3.39
C ARG A 434 -37.81 5.19 4.31
N PHE A 435 -38.38 4.12 3.77
CA PHE A 435 -39.17 3.17 4.54
C PHE A 435 -38.33 2.48 5.62
N VAL A 436 -37.12 2.01 5.27
CA VAL A 436 -36.22 1.30 6.19
C VAL A 436 -35.82 2.19 7.35
N ILE A 437 -35.32 3.40 7.08
CA ILE A 437 -34.86 4.30 8.16
C ILE A 437 -36.00 4.76 9.07
N ASP A 438 -37.21 4.94 8.53
CA ASP A 438 -38.37 5.37 9.31
C ASP A 438 -38.93 4.30 10.20
N THR A 439 -38.98 3.08 9.66
CA THR A 439 -39.41 1.89 10.39
C THR A 439 -38.49 1.66 11.57
N VAL A 440 -37.17 1.60 11.35
CA VAL A 440 -36.19 1.41 12.44
C VAL A 440 -36.18 2.58 13.41
N ARG A 441 -36.34 3.82 12.93
CA ARG A 441 -36.38 5.01 13.79
C ARG A 441 -37.51 4.97 14.82
N ASN A 442 -38.64 4.35 14.49
CA ASN A 442 -39.78 4.20 15.40
C ASN A 442 -39.66 3.00 16.34
N LYS A 443 -38.61 2.18 16.20
CA LYS A 443 -38.35 1.00 17.06
C LYS A 443 -37.46 1.34 18.27
N SER A 444 -37.18 0.30 19.05
CA SER A 444 -36.38 0.37 20.28
C SER A 444 -34.99 1.00 20.05
N GLU A 445 -34.38 1.50 21.13
CA GLU A 445 -32.98 1.99 21.07
C GLU A 445 -32.01 0.92 20.56
N ALA A 446 -32.27 -0.35 20.89
CA ALA A 446 -31.47 -1.48 20.42
C ALA A 446 -31.58 -1.65 18.90
N ALA A 447 -32.79 -1.59 18.33
CA ALA A 447 -33.02 -1.67 16.89
C ALA A 447 -32.28 -0.56 16.11
N ARG A 448 -32.27 0.67 16.65
CA ARG A 448 -31.56 1.80 16.05
C ARG A 448 -30.04 1.65 16.11
N SER A 449 -29.52 1.07 17.19
CA SER A 449 -28.09 0.73 17.30
C SER A 449 -27.69 -0.34 16.28
N VAL A 450 -28.46 -1.42 16.16
CA VAL A 450 -28.18 -2.52 15.21
C VAL A 450 -28.19 -2.02 13.76
N MET A 451 -29.09 -1.10 13.40
CA MET A 451 -29.08 -0.50 12.06
C MET A 451 -27.80 0.28 11.76
N ILE A 452 -27.29 1.05 12.73
CA ILE A 452 -26.06 1.83 12.51
C ILE A 452 -24.85 0.91 12.42
N GLU A 453 -24.78 -0.11 13.27
CA GLU A 453 -23.74 -1.14 13.22
C GLU A 453 -23.69 -1.81 11.84
N PHE A 454 -24.82 -2.31 11.35
CA PHE A 454 -24.88 -2.92 10.03
C PHE A 454 -24.68 -1.94 8.87
N LEU A 455 -25.11 -0.69 9.02
CA LEU A 455 -24.81 0.32 8.02
C LEU A 455 -23.30 0.53 7.91
N CYS A 456 -22.57 0.50 9.01
CA CYS A 456 -21.11 0.68 8.99
C CYS A 456 -20.36 -0.58 8.56
N GLU A 457 -20.94 -1.76 8.70
CA GLU A 457 -20.40 -2.97 8.07
C GLU A 457 -20.62 -2.98 6.55
N VAL A 458 -21.80 -2.58 6.09
CA VAL A 458 -22.19 -2.68 4.69
C VAL A 458 -21.66 -1.52 3.86
N ASP A 459 -21.56 -0.32 4.46
CA ASP A 459 -21.10 0.88 3.79
C ASP A 459 -20.35 1.82 4.77
N PRO A 460 -19.07 1.50 5.07
CA PRO A 460 -18.25 2.31 5.98
C PRO A 460 -18.10 3.77 5.52
N PHE A 461 -17.98 3.99 4.21
CA PHE A 461 -17.83 5.33 3.61
C PHE A 461 -19.08 6.19 3.79
N LEU A 462 -20.27 5.59 3.60
CA LEU A 462 -21.51 6.27 3.92
C LEU A 462 -21.62 6.55 5.43
N CYS A 463 -21.18 5.64 6.29
CA CYS A 463 -21.15 5.89 7.74
C CYS A 463 -20.26 7.07 8.12
N GLU A 464 -19.08 7.21 7.52
CA GLU A 464 -18.19 8.36 7.71
C GLU A 464 -18.87 9.63 7.20
N HIS A 465 -19.42 9.59 5.98
CA HIS A 465 -20.13 10.73 5.41
C HIS A 465 -21.29 11.18 6.31
N LEU A 466 -22.07 10.24 6.87
CA LEU A 466 -23.19 10.54 7.76
C LEU A 466 -22.76 11.02 9.17
N GLY A 467 -21.46 11.00 9.48
CA GLY A 467 -20.90 11.36 10.79
C GLY A 467 -21.29 10.37 11.89
N LEU A 468 -21.49 9.09 11.52
CA LEU A 468 -21.83 8.00 12.44
C LEU A 468 -20.59 7.32 13.03
N ILE A 469 -19.47 7.43 12.33
CA ILE A 469 -18.13 7.06 12.80
C ILE A 469 -17.26 8.31 12.80
N VAL A 470 -16.39 8.44 13.80
CA VAL A 470 -15.40 9.51 13.88
C VAL A 470 -14.07 8.86 13.48
N THR A 471 -13.52 9.30 12.35
CA THR A 471 -12.18 8.95 11.89
C THR A 471 -11.08 9.61 12.72
#